data_AF-E6XR99-F1
#
_entry.id   AF-E6XR99-F1
#
_cell.length_a   1.000
_cell.length_b   1.000
_cell.length_c   1.000
_cell.angle_alpha   90.00
_cell.angle_beta   90.00
_cell.angle_gamma   90.00
#
_symmetry.space_group_name_H-M   'P 1'
#
loop_
_entity.id
_entity.type
_entity.pdbx_description
1 polymer ?
#
loop_
_entity_poly.entity_id
_entity_poly.type
_entity_poly.pdbx_seq_one_letter_code
_entity_poly.pdbx_strand_id
1 'polypeptide(L)'
;MKNISAHLQVIREATVFARYKCMNNDNLLMIHDLMDAIHNTTEHIEKDYWKDEEYIAMYYLPYDKQWGSKGLVLIDVYKKACNPQ
;
A
#
# COMPACT_ATOMS: atom_id res chain seq x y z
N MET A 1 -14.57 -11.25 -1.37
CA MET A 1 -13.66 -12.06 -0.53
C MET A 1 -12.38 -11.28 -0.41
N LYS A 2 -11.86 -11.09 0.81
CA LYS A 2 -10.62 -10.34 1.01
C LYS A 2 -9.43 -11.09 0.40
N ASN A 3 -8.65 -10.42 -0.43
CA ASN A 3 -7.42 -10.99 -0.96
C ASN A 3 -6.26 -10.67 -0.01
N ILE A 4 -6.18 -11.46 1.06
CA ILE A 4 -5.18 -11.33 2.12
C ILE A 4 -3.75 -11.34 1.53
N SER A 5 -3.46 -12.25 0.60
CA SER A 5 -2.15 -12.34 -0.02
C SER A 5 -1.77 -11.06 -0.77
N ALA A 6 -2.73 -10.42 -1.45
CA ALA A 6 -2.49 -9.18 -2.17
C ALA A 6 -2.20 -8.01 -1.22
N HIS A 7 -2.94 -7.89 -0.12
CA HIS A 7 -2.67 -6.88 0.92
C HIS A 7 -1.31 -7.09 1.61
N LEU A 8 -0.92 -8.34 1.89
CA LEU A 8 0.40 -8.64 2.43
C LEU A 8 1.53 -8.29 1.45
N GLN A 9 1.31 -8.52 0.14
CA GLN A 9 2.28 -8.10 -0.88
C GLN A 9 2.42 -6.57 -0.93
N VAL A 10 1.33 -5.82 -0.77
CA VAL A 10 1.37 -4.35 -0.65
C VAL A 10 2.23 -3.91 0.54
N ILE A 11 2.01 -4.48 1.73
CA ILE A 11 2.81 -4.16 2.92
C ILE A 11 4.29 -4.43 2.67
N ARG A 12 4.61 -5.59 2.06
CA ARG A 12 5.99 -6.00 1.77
C ARG A 12 6.68 -5.00 0.83
N GLU A 13 6.09 -4.71 -0.33
CA GLU A 13 6.69 -3.81 -1.32
C GLU A 13 6.83 -2.39 -0.78
N ALA A 14 5.80 -1.89 -0.09
CA ALA A 14 5.82 -0.57 0.53
C ALA A 14 6.92 -0.45 1.58
N THR A 15 7.09 -1.47 2.45
CA THR A 15 8.15 -1.49 3.46
C THR A 15 9.55 -1.53 2.83
N VAL A 16 9.74 -2.31 1.77
CA VAL A 16 11.02 -2.38 1.03
C VAL A 16 11.33 -1.03 0.37
N PHE A 17 10.35 -0.44 -0.30
CA PHE A 17 10.48 0.86 -0.96
C PHE A 17 10.78 1.98 0.05
N ALA A 18 10.04 2.04 1.16
CA ALA A 18 10.27 2.99 2.25
C ALA A 18 11.70 2.89 2.80
N ARG A 19 12.17 1.67 3.09
CA ARG A 19 13.55 1.44 3.57
C ARG A 19 14.59 1.95 2.57
N TYR A 20 14.42 1.63 1.28
CA TYR A 20 15.31 2.11 0.23
C TYR A 20 15.34 3.64 0.16
N LYS A 21 14.18 4.31 0.22
CA LYS A 21 14.10 5.78 0.18
C LYS A 21 14.70 6.44 1.43
N CYS A 22 14.46 5.87 2.62
CA CYS A 22 15.08 6.33 3.86
C CYS A 22 16.61 6.27 3.82
N MET A 23 17.20 5.17 3.30
CA MET A 23 18.66 5.02 3.17
C MET A 23 19.29 6.09 2.28
N ASN A 24 18.54 6.59 1.29
CA ASN A 24 18.98 7.64 0.38
C ASN A 24 18.58 9.05 0.85
N ASN A 25 17.99 9.19 2.04
CA ASN A 25 17.44 10.43 2.59
C ASN A 25 16.50 11.17 1.61
N ASP A 26 15.72 10.40 0.84
CA ASP A 26 14.87 10.91 -0.24
C ASP A 26 13.41 11.01 0.19
N ASN A 27 12.81 12.19 -0.02
CA ASN A 27 11.41 12.53 0.17
C ASN A 27 10.71 11.86 1.37
N LEU A 28 11.13 12.23 2.59
CA LEU A 28 10.60 11.70 3.85
C LEU A 28 9.07 11.86 4.01
N LEU A 29 8.48 12.90 3.42
CA LEU A 29 7.02 13.11 3.46
C LEU A 29 6.28 12.00 2.70
N MET A 30 6.76 11.64 1.50
CA MET A 30 6.18 10.53 0.75
C MET A 30 6.30 9.20 1.51
N ILE A 31 7.41 9.00 2.23
CA ILE A 31 7.60 7.79 3.06
C ILE A 31 6.60 7.77 4.21
N HIS A 32 6.41 8.89 4.89
CA HIS A 32 5.41 9.02 5.94
C HIS A 32 4.01 8.68 5.41
N ASP A 33 3.60 9.32 4.31
CA ASP A 33 2.28 9.09 3.70
C ASP A 33 2.11 7.64 3.19
N LEU A 34 3.19 7.01 2.71
CA LEU A 34 3.20 5.60 2.32
C LEU A 34 2.97 4.69 3.53
N MET A 35 3.68 4.94 4.63
CA MET A 35 3.55 4.14 5.84
C MET A 35 2.17 4.32 6.46
N ASP A 36 1.60 5.52 6.41
CA ASP A 36 0.23 5.78 6.85
C ASP A 36 -0.80 5.03 5.98
N ALA A 37 -0.63 5.02 4.66
CA ALA A 37 -1.54 4.32 3.76
C ALA A 37 -1.60 2.79 4.02
N ILE A 38 -0.52 2.19 4.51
CA ILE A 38 -0.48 0.74 4.81
C ILE A 38 -0.67 0.41 6.30
N HIS A 39 -0.67 1.40 7.19
CA HIS A 39 -0.60 1.15 8.64
C HIS A 39 -1.80 0.34 9.15
N ASN A 40 -2.99 0.53 8.54
CA ASN A 40 -4.23 -0.16 8.89
C ASN A 40 -4.42 -1.48 8.13
N THR A 41 -3.50 -1.89 7.26
CA THR A 41 -3.73 -3.04 6.37
C THR A 41 -3.83 -4.34 7.17
N THR A 42 -3.08 -4.48 8.27
CA THR A 42 -3.18 -5.65 9.15
C THR A 42 -4.54 -5.74 9.84
N GLU A 43 -5.05 -4.62 10.37
CA GLU A 43 -6.38 -4.58 10.97
C GLU A 43 -7.48 -4.88 9.93
N HIS A 44 -7.34 -4.37 8.70
CA HIS A 44 -8.25 -4.72 7.61
C HIS A 44 -8.18 -6.20 7.24
N ILE A 45 -7.01 -6.84 7.32
CA ILE A 45 -6.91 -8.29 7.08
C ILE A 45 -7.60 -9.09 8.21
N GLU A 46 -7.38 -8.69 9.46
CA GLU A 46 -7.88 -9.42 10.63
C GLU A 46 -9.39 -9.24 10.85
N LYS A 47 -9.92 -8.06 10.50
CA LYS A 47 -11.31 -7.68 10.82
C LYS A 47 -12.10 -7.47 9.55
N ASP A 48 -13.34 -7.95 9.54
CA ASP A 48 -14.22 -7.89 8.36
C ASP A 48 -15.04 -6.59 8.26
N TYR A 49 -14.47 -5.46 8.71
CA TYR A 49 -15.20 -4.18 8.77
C TYR A 49 -15.53 -3.58 7.40
N TRP A 50 -14.60 -3.71 6.45
CA TRP A 50 -14.71 -3.13 5.11
C TRP A 50 -14.40 -4.16 4.04
N LYS A 51 -14.98 -3.98 2.87
CA LYS A 51 -14.58 -4.71 1.65
C LYS A 51 -13.23 -4.17 1.16
N ASP A 52 -12.50 -4.98 0.39
CA ASP A 52 -11.21 -4.57 -0.17
C ASP A 52 -11.33 -3.32 -1.03
N GLU A 53 -12.40 -3.18 -1.82
CA GLU A 53 -12.61 -2.01 -2.67
C GLU A 53 -12.77 -0.72 -1.85
N GLU A 54 -13.46 -0.79 -0.71
CA GLU A 54 -13.66 0.33 0.21
C GLU A 54 -12.35 0.71 0.89
N TYR A 55 -11.60 -0.29 1.36
CA TYR A 55 -10.28 -0.09 1.95
C TYR A 55 -9.30 0.54 0.95
N ILE A 56 -9.24 0.02 -0.28
CA ILE A 56 -8.39 0.54 -1.34
C ILE A 56 -8.75 1.99 -1.68
N ALA A 57 -10.06 2.30 -1.78
CA ALA A 57 -10.51 3.66 -2.08
C ALA A 57 -10.16 4.65 -0.95
N MET A 58 -10.16 4.20 0.31
CA MET A 58 -9.91 5.04 1.47
C MET A 58 -8.41 5.25 1.78
N TYR A 59 -7.57 4.25 1.52
CA TYR A 59 -6.16 4.30 1.93
C TYR A 59 -5.18 4.29 0.76
N TYR A 60 -5.33 3.38 -0.20
CA TYR A 60 -4.35 3.24 -1.29
C TYR A 60 -4.54 4.35 -2.34
N LEU A 61 -5.78 4.64 -2.71
CA LEU A 61 -6.09 5.62 -3.74
C LEU A 61 -5.64 7.05 -3.39
N PRO A 62 -5.82 7.59 -2.17
CA PRO A 62 -5.32 8.92 -1.84
C PRO A 62 -3.79 9.02 -1.95
N TYR A 63 -3.08 8.02 -1.45
CA TYR A 63 -1.63 7.94 -1.59
C TYR A 63 -1.20 7.91 -3.07
N ASP A 64 -1.79 7.02 -3.87
CA ASP A 64 -1.46 6.88 -5.30
C ASP A 64 -1.75 8.17 -6.09
N LYS A 65 -2.83 8.90 -5.75
CA LYS A 65 -3.12 10.21 -6.35
C LYS A 65 -2.06 11.27 -6.03
N GLN A 66 -1.55 11.26 -4.81
CA GLN A 66 -0.57 12.24 -4.34
C GLN A 66 0.85 11.91 -4.83
N TRP A 67 1.23 10.64 -4.83
CA TRP A 67 2.62 10.20 -4.99
C TRP A 67 2.86 9.22 -6.14
N GLY A 68 1.83 8.70 -6.80
CA GLY A 68 1.97 7.61 -7.78
C GLY A 68 2.86 7.93 -9.00
N SER A 69 3.09 9.20 -9.32
CA SER A 69 4.02 9.61 -10.38
C SER A 69 5.50 9.62 -9.96
N LYS A 70 5.77 9.56 -8.65
CA LYS A 70 7.12 9.69 -8.05
C LYS A 70 7.49 8.52 -7.14
N GLY A 71 6.54 7.64 -6.85
CA GLY A 71 6.65 6.60 -5.83
C GLY A 71 6.13 5.24 -6.29
N LEU A 72 5.95 4.36 -5.31
CA LEU A 72 5.26 3.09 -5.50
C LEU A 72 3.77 3.36 -5.79
N VAL A 73 3.13 2.54 -6.63
CA VAL A 73 1.68 2.61 -6.86
C VAL A 73 1.04 1.41 -6.16
N LEU A 74 0.38 1.64 -5.03
CA LEU A 74 -0.14 0.58 -4.16
C LEU A 74 -1.24 -0.23 -4.83
N ILE A 75 -2.12 0.41 -5.59
CA ILE A 75 -3.20 -0.26 -6.32
C ILE A 75 -2.63 -1.22 -7.38
N ASP A 76 -1.54 -0.86 -8.04
CA ASP A 76 -0.90 -1.72 -9.03
C ASP A 76 -0.22 -2.92 -8.38
N VAL A 77 0.43 -2.73 -7.23
CA VAL A 77 0.99 -3.84 -6.44
C VAL A 77 -0.13 -4.81 -6.03
N TYR A 78 -1.25 -4.30 -5.52
CA TYR A 78 -2.41 -5.10 -5.16
C TYR A 78 -2.97 -5.88 -6.35
N LYS A 79 -3.25 -5.19 -7.47
CA LYS A 79 -3.83 -5.81 -8.68
C LYS A 79 -2.95 -6.89 -9.29
N LYS A 80 -1.63 -6.68 -9.32
CA LYS A 80 -0.66 -7.69 -9.77
C LYS A 80 -0.66 -8.91 -8.85
N ALA A 81 -0.72 -8.70 -7.55
CA ALA A 81 -0.78 -9.80 -6.58
C ALA A 81 -2.11 -10.58 -6.63
N CYS A 82 -3.21 -9.95 -7.07
CA CYS A 82 -4.48 -10.65 -7.33
C CYS A 82 -4.44 -11.55 -8.57
N ASN A 83 -3.55 -11.28 -9.54
CA ASN A 83 -3.42 -12.03 -10.79
C ASN A 83 -1.94 -12.36 -11.06
N PRO A 84 -1.31 -13.23 -10.25
CA PRO A 84 0.07 -13.64 -10.50
C PRO A 84 0.13 -14.41 -11.82
N GLN A 85 1.02 -13.98 -12.73
CA GLN A 85 1.32 -14.68 -13.99
C GLN A 85 2.08 -15.98 -13.73
#